data_AF-A0A6J4MM02-F1
#
_entry.id   AF-A0A6J4MM02-F1
#
_cell.length_a   1.000
_cell.length_b   1.000
_cell.length_c   1.000
_cell.angle_alpha   90.00
_cell.angle_beta   90.00
_cell.angle_gamma   90.00
#
_symmetry.space_group_name_H-M   'P 1'
#
loop_
_entity.id
_entity.type
_entity.pdbx_description
1 polymer ?
#
loop_
_entity_poly.entity_id
_entity_poly.type
_entity_poly.pdbx_seq_one_letter_code
_entity_poly.pdbx_strand_id
1 'polypeptide(L)'
;MSQADEQRSQRIIEVLTEAFAPLMESDPAAFRVKYRKMAMDPFAFYRGSAPLFYADVTGDGRWGESWADDEWVNEQSSAIWIHGDLHAENFGTYMNSDGRLVFDVNDFDEAYIGHYTWDLQRFTASLALMAWRKALPEKDVRAMVGRYLRGYLAQVSHYITSETDDDFGLYLDNTEGPVWDLLQKARLKSRIAMLDKATSAETGVRLFREGSGMRHLGRSERRKIDAAFAGYLETIPESKRIDRRLFYDVRDIVGKSGFGIGSAGLPAYNVLVEGFNQSLDNDVVLSMKQANVPAVSRFVDRSKVESYFDNEAHRTAVSQRALQSHTDPLLGWTTVDGIGYVVSEISPYEVDLDWGELNEPDAMSSVAEQLGRATAKIHCASDEDSDQTLVGFQVEKAVADGLQSRRKAFVAAVTEFALEYATQVRRDHALFVDAFRSGRIGISST
;
A
#
# COMPACT_ATOMS: atom_id res chain seq x y z
N MET A 1 -10.36 31.80 -12.50
CA MET A 1 -10.85 30.75 -11.60
C MET A 1 -12.29 31.08 -11.23
N SER A 2 -13.21 30.12 -11.28
CA SER A 2 -14.58 30.33 -10.77
C SER A 2 -14.59 30.37 -9.24
N GLN A 3 -15.65 30.89 -8.61
CA GLN A 3 -15.79 30.83 -7.15
C GLN A 3 -15.73 29.38 -6.62
N ALA A 4 -16.32 28.44 -7.37
CA ALA A 4 -16.27 27.02 -7.06
C ALA A 4 -14.84 26.45 -7.15
N ASP A 5 -14.03 26.89 -8.12
CA ASP A 5 -12.62 26.48 -8.21
C ASP A 5 -11.79 27.04 -7.05
N GLU A 6 -12.04 28.27 -6.61
CA GLU A 6 -11.34 28.84 -5.45
C GLU A 6 -11.68 28.07 -4.17
N GLN A 7 -12.96 27.79 -3.94
CA GLN A 7 -13.39 26.97 -2.80
C GLN A 7 -12.76 25.56 -2.84
N ARG A 8 -12.73 24.93 -4.02
CA ARG A 8 -12.09 23.62 -4.17
C ARG A 8 -10.58 23.68 -3.98
N SER A 9 -9.92 24.69 -4.55
CA SER A 9 -8.48 24.93 -4.35
C SER A 9 -8.15 25.11 -2.88
N GLN A 10 -8.97 25.85 -2.14
CA GLN A 10 -8.79 26.09 -0.72
C GLN A 10 -8.94 24.77 0.09
N ARG A 11 -9.95 23.96 -0.23
CA ARG A 11 -10.13 22.62 0.38
C ARG A 11 -8.92 21.72 0.14
N ILE A 12 -8.37 21.69 -1.08
CA ILE A 12 -7.15 20.91 -1.40
C ILE A 12 -5.97 21.37 -0.55
N ILE A 13 -5.75 22.70 -0.46
CA ILE A 13 -4.65 23.28 0.32
C ILE A 13 -4.81 22.92 1.80
N GLU A 14 -6.00 23.11 2.37
CA GLU A 14 -6.29 22.82 3.77
C GLU A 14 -6.02 21.36 4.11
N VAL A 15 -6.61 20.43 3.37
CA VAL A 15 -6.49 19.00 3.64
C VAL A 15 -5.04 18.52 3.52
N LEU A 16 -4.31 18.93 2.47
CA LEU A 16 -2.93 18.49 2.27
C LEU A 16 -1.98 19.14 3.28
N THR A 17 -2.19 20.41 3.62
CA THR A 17 -1.36 21.10 4.61
C THR A 17 -1.58 20.51 6.00
N GLU A 18 -2.83 20.27 6.41
CA GLU A 18 -3.14 19.65 7.70
C GLU A 18 -2.57 18.23 7.78
N ALA A 19 -2.76 17.42 6.73
CA ALA A 19 -2.30 16.04 6.74
C ALA A 19 -0.78 15.90 6.76
N PHE A 20 -0.05 16.82 6.14
CA PHE A 20 1.39 16.72 5.93
C PHE A 20 2.25 17.76 6.67
N ALA A 21 1.66 18.69 7.42
CA ALA A 21 2.40 19.76 8.10
C ALA A 21 3.63 19.27 8.88
N PRO A 22 3.56 18.23 9.74
CA PRO A 22 4.74 17.77 10.49
C PRO A 22 5.89 17.31 9.58
N LEU A 23 5.56 16.64 8.47
CA LEU A 23 6.55 16.11 7.55
C LEU A 23 7.09 17.18 6.59
N MET A 24 6.25 18.17 6.24
CA MET A 24 6.65 19.36 5.50
C MET A 24 7.65 20.21 6.30
N GLU A 25 7.45 20.32 7.62
CA GLU A 25 8.36 21.01 8.53
C GLU A 25 9.67 20.23 8.73
N SER A 26 9.60 18.89 8.86
CA SER A 26 10.78 18.07 9.09
C SER A 26 11.69 17.95 7.87
N ASP A 27 11.13 17.84 6.66
CA ASP A 27 11.89 17.75 5.41
C ASP A 27 11.20 18.47 4.23
N PRO A 28 11.32 19.81 4.15
CA PRO A 28 10.74 20.59 3.06
C PRO A 28 11.27 20.20 1.67
N ALA A 29 12.50 19.67 1.59
CA ALA A 29 13.12 19.29 0.33
C ALA A 29 12.51 17.99 -0.21
N ALA A 30 12.30 16.98 0.65
CA ALA A 30 11.58 15.77 0.27
C ALA A 30 10.14 16.08 -0.14
N PHE A 31 9.46 16.99 0.56
CA PHE A 31 8.10 17.41 0.19
C PHE A 31 8.03 18.14 -1.14
N ARG A 32 9.05 18.95 -1.47
CA ARG A 32 9.15 19.55 -2.80
C ARG A 32 9.28 18.49 -3.89
N VAL A 33 10.05 17.43 -3.66
CA VAL A 33 10.15 16.30 -4.59
C VAL A 33 8.80 15.57 -4.70
N LYS A 34 8.12 15.32 -3.57
CA LYS A 34 6.76 14.75 -3.54
C LYS A 34 5.78 15.55 -4.37
N TYR A 35 5.68 16.86 -4.13
CA TYR A 35 4.75 17.74 -4.86
C TYR A 35 5.11 17.88 -6.34
N ARG A 36 6.39 17.84 -6.70
CA ARG A 36 6.80 17.75 -8.11
C ARG A 36 6.35 16.43 -8.76
N LYS A 37 6.47 15.29 -8.07
CA LYS A 37 5.95 14.00 -8.55
C LYS A 37 4.42 14.04 -8.71
N MET A 38 3.71 14.56 -7.71
CA MET A 38 2.24 14.73 -7.76
C MET A 38 1.81 15.66 -8.90
N ALA A 39 2.59 16.70 -9.21
CA ALA A 39 2.30 17.63 -10.29
C ALA A 39 2.44 17.03 -11.69
N MET A 40 3.10 15.87 -11.86
CA MET A 40 3.36 15.28 -13.17
C MET A 40 2.08 14.87 -13.91
N ASP A 41 1.14 14.24 -13.21
CA ASP A 41 -0.12 13.79 -13.81
C ASP A 41 -1.21 13.53 -12.75
N PRO A 42 -2.50 13.49 -13.15
CA PRO A 42 -3.61 13.28 -12.22
C PRO A 42 -3.55 11.98 -11.41
N PHE A 43 -2.98 10.90 -11.95
CA PHE A 43 -2.85 9.64 -11.21
C PHE A 43 -1.76 9.75 -10.14
N ALA A 44 -0.61 10.35 -10.47
CA ALA A 44 0.43 10.64 -9.47
C ALA A 44 -0.10 11.57 -8.34
N PHE A 45 -0.92 12.56 -8.68
CA PHE A 45 -1.61 13.40 -7.70
C PHE A 45 -2.56 12.58 -6.82
N TYR A 46 -3.36 11.69 -7.41
CA TYR A 46 -4.33 10.88 -6.68
C TYR A 46 -3.70 9.99 -5.61
N ARG A 47 -2.58 9.35 -5.97
CA ARG A 47 -1.77 8.53 -5.06
C ARG A 47 -1.15 9.36 -3.93
N GLY A 48 -0.77 10.60 -4.22
CA GLY A 48 -0.21 11.50 -3.22
C GLY A 48 -1.22 12.23 -2.35
N SER A 49 -2.52 12.08 -2.62
CA SER A 49 -3.60 12.84 -1.98
C SER A 49 -4.68 11.96 -1.36
N ALA A 50 -4.30 10.79 -0.81
CA ALA A 50 -5.22 9.94 -0.03
C ALA A 50 -6.05 10.70 1.01
N PRO A 51 -5.49 11.66 1.79
CA PRO A 51 -6.30 12.46 2.71
C PRO A 51 -7.43 13.25 2.04
N LEU A 52 -7.24 13.73 0.81
CA LEU A 52 -8.28 14.46 0.07
C LEU A 52 -9.44 13.54 -0.34
N PHE A 53 -9.13 12.30 -0.71
CA PHE A 53 -10.16 11.30 -1.01
C PHE A 53 -11.05 11.04 0.21
N TYR A 54 -10.45 10.75 1.37
CA TYR A 54 -11.21 10.54 2.59
C TYR A 54 -11.98 11.79 3.02
N ALA A 55 -11.36 12.97 2.93
CA ALA A 55 -12.02 14.24 3.20
C ALA A 55 -13.26 14.51 2.32
N ASP A 56 -13.33 13.90 1.13
CA ASP A 56 -14.47 14.00 0.23
C ASP A 56 -15.54 12.96 0.54
N VAL A 57 -15.16 11.68 0.73
CA VAL A 57 -16.12 10.58 0.91
C VAL A 57 -16.69 10.49 2.34
N THR A 58 -16.11 11.20 3.30
CA THR A 58 -16.63 11.27 4.69
C THR A 58 -17.16 12.66 5.08
N GLY A 59 -17.08 13.66 4.21
CA GLY A 59 -17.48 15.04 4.51
C GLY A 59 -18.87 15.43 3.98
N ASP A 60 -19.34 16.63 4.33
CA ASP A 60 -20.66 17.14 3.92
C ASP A 60 -20.75 17.58 2.43
N GLY A 61 -19.92 17.03 1.56
CA GLY A 61 -19.89 17.34 0.13
C GLY A 61 -20.63 16.28 -0.69
N ARG A 62 -20.81 16.52 -2.01
CA ARG A 62 -21.48 15.59 -2.95
C ARG A 62 -21.15 14.11 -2.71
N TRP A 63 -19.88 13.80 -2.49
CA TRP A 63 -19.39 12.43 -2.32
C TRP A 63 -19.78 11.86 -0.97
N GLY A 64 -19.49 12.55 0.11
CA GLY A 64 -19.91 12.10 1.44
C GLY A 64 -21.43 12.13 1.61
N GLU A 65 -22.19 13.10 1.11
CA GLU A 65 -23.67 13.02 1.12
C GLU A 65 -24.20 11.76 0.41
N SER A 66 -23.54 11.34 -0.68
CA SER A 66 -23.92 10.13 -1.43
C SER A 66 -23.48 8.83 -0.75
N TRP A 67 -22.55 8.88 0.21
CA TRP A 67 -21.88 7.71 0.82
C TRP A 67 -21.74 7.78 2.34
N ALA A 68 -22.34 8.77 3.01
CA ALA A 68 -22.29 8.98 4.46
C ALA A 68 -23.17 7.94 5.17
N ASP A 69 -24.31 7.63 4.56
CA ASP A 69 -25.10 6.43 4.83
C ASP A 69 -24.79 5.40 3.74
N ASP A 70 -23.53 4.96 3.65
CA ASP A 70 -23.08 3.98 2.65
C ASP A 70 -24.04 2.78 2.61
N GLU A 71 -24.97 2.80 1.65
CA GLU A 71 -26.08 1.84 1.62
C GLU A 71 -25.60 0.43 1.30
N TRP A 72 -24.32 0.26 0.96
CA TRP A 72 -23.68 -0.98 0.57
C TRP A 72 -22.96 -1.67 1.72
N VAL A 73 -22.93 -1.05 2.90
CA VAL A 73 -22.38 -1.62 4.14
C VAL A 73 -23.45 -1.85 5.20
N ASN A 74 -23.16 -2.73 6.15
CA ASN A 74 -23.85 -2.85 7.44
C ASN A 74 -22.85 -2.57 8.58
N GLU A 75 -23.29 -2.71 9.84
CA GLU A 75 -22.45 -2.47 11.03
C GLU A 75 -21.12 -3.25 11.02
N GLN A 76 -21.10 -4.46 10.46
CA GLN A 76 -19.89 -5.27 10.37
C GLN A 76 -19.03 -4.85 9.18
N SER A 77 -19.61 -4.79 7.97
CA SER A 77 -18.84 -4.50 6.76
C SER A 77 -18.36 -3.04 6.65
N SER A 78 -18.83 -2.14 7.52
CA SER A 78 -18.29 -0.77 7.67
C SER A 78 -17.02 -0.70 8.53
N ALA A 79 -16.65 -1.79 9.21
CA ALA A 79 -15.54 -1.83 10.15
C ALA A 79 -14.67 -3.08 9.91
N ILE A 80 -14.13 -3.21 8.69
CA ILE A 80 -13.17 -4.25 8.33
C ILE A 80 -11.76 -3.67 8.17
N TRP A 81 -10.75 -4.53 8.11
CA TRP A 81 -9.44 -4.09 7.63
C TRP A 81 -9.52 -3.73 6.15
N ILE A 82 -9.14 -2.50 5.84
CA ILE A 82 -8.95 -1.99 4.48
C ILE A 82 -7.47 -1.69 4.26
N HIS A 83 -7.03 -1.77 3.01
CA HIS A 83 -5.70 -1.34 2.56
C HIS A 83 -5.50 0.17 2.77
N GLY A 84 -6.54 0.98 2.62
CA GLY A 84 -6.52 2.40 2.99
C GLY A 84 -5.93 3.33 1.92
N ASP A 85 -5.02 2.85 1.08
CA ASP A 85 -4.53 3.60 -0.09
C ASP A 85 -4.59 2.78 -1.39
N LEU A 86 -5.61 1.94 -1.58
CA LEU A 86 -5.64 1.01 -2.70
C LEU A 86 -5.73 1.70 -4.07
N HIS A 87 -4.73 1.49 -4.92
CA HIS A 87 -4.65 2.05 -6.26
C HIS A 87 -3.95 1.08 -7.24
N ALA A 88 -4.03 1.38 -8.54
CA ALA A 88 -3.55 0.50 -9.61
C ALA A 88 -2.06 0.09 -9.50
N GLU A 89 -1.21 0.89 -8.87
CA GLU A 89 0.22 0.59 -8.63
C GLU A 89 0.51 -0.13 -7.30
N ASN A 90 -0.49 -0.56 -6.51
CA ASN A 90 -0.26 -1.33 -5.26
C ASN A 90 -0.25 -2.85 -5.51
N PHE A 91 0.14 -3.31 -6.70
CA PHE A 91 0.11 -4.73 -7.01
C PHE A 91 1.43 -5.17 -7.59
N GLY A 92 1.91 -6.31 -7.09
CA GLY A 92 3.20 -6.85 -7.48
C GLY A 92 3.36 -8.28 -7.04
N THR A 93 4.59 -8.76 -7.15
CA THR A 93 4.93 -10.14 -6.83
C THR A 93 5.79 -10.23 -5.59
N TYR A 94 5.64 -11.31 -4.83
CA TYR A 94 6.57 -11.67 -3.75
C TYR A 94 6.63 -13.20 -3.63
N MET A 95 7.54 -13.68 -2.79
CA MET A 95 7.60 -15.09 -2.42
C MET A 95 7.01 -15.26 -1.03
N ASN A 96 5.97 -16.08 -0.92
CA ASN A 96 5.32 -16.32 0.36
C ASN A 96 6.14 -17.28 1.25
N SER A 97 5.70 -17.48 2.49
CA SER A 97 6.40 -18.35 3.47
C SER A 97 6.56 -19.81 3.01
N ASP A 98 5.74 -20.29 2.07
CA ASP A 98 5.82 -21.65 1.52
C ASP A 98 6.78 -21.76 0.31
N GLY A 99 7.41 -20.64 -0.08
CA GLY A 99 8.30 -20.59 -1.25
C GLY A 99 7.55 -20.54 -2.59
N ARG A 100 6.26 -20.19 -2.59
CA ARG A 100 5.47 -19.96 -3.82
C ARG A 100 5.53 -18.49 -4.21
N LEU A 101 5.68 -18.22 -5.51
CA LEU A 101 5.54 -16.87 -6.05
C LEU A 101 4.07 -16.50 -6.13
N VAL A 102 3.71 -15.37 -5.54
CA VAL A 102 2.34 -14.86 -5.45
C VAL A 102 2.28 -13.49 -6.07
N PHE A 103 1.21 -13.22 -6.81
CA PHE A 103 0.84 -11.87 -7.24
C PHE A 103 -0.30 -11.36 -6.36
N ASP A 104 -0.15 -10.14 -5.83
CA ASP A 104 -1.01 -9.68 -4.74
C ASP A 104 -0.97 -8.17 -4.55
N VAL A 105 -1.76 -7.69 -3.59
CA VAL A 105 -1.69 -6.32 -3.07
C VAL A 105 -0.41 -6.13 -2.22
N ASN A 106 0.26 -4.99 -2.39
CA ASN A 106 1.47 -4.57 -1.69
C ASN A 106 1.28 -3.21 -1.02
N ASP A 107 2.14 -2.86 -0.04
CA ASP A 107 2.22 -1.56 0.65
C ASP A 107 1.06 -1.25 1.61
N PHE A 108 1.04 -1.94 2.76
CA PHE A 108 0.01 -1.84 3.79
C PHE A 108 0.25 -0.71 4.82
N ASP A 109 1.07 0.28 4.49
CA ASP A 109 1.39 1.40 5.40
C ASP A 109 0.15 2.19 5.84
N GLU A 110 -0.87 2.25 4.97
CA GLU A 110 -2.11 3.00 5.14
C GLU A 110 -3.27 2.13 5.66
N ALA A 111 -3.01 0.84 5.95
CA ALA A 111 -4.04 -0.10 6.35
C ALA A 111 -4.69 0.31 7.68
N TYR A 112 -6.02 0.24 7.72
CA TYR A 112 -6.82 0.70 8.87
C TYR A 112 -8.19 0.02 8.89
N ILE A 113 -8.98 0.31 9.93
CA ILE A 113 -10.38 -0.12 10.00
C ILE A 113 -11.27 0.88 9.26
N GLY A 114 -12.09 0.40 8.31
CA GLY A 114 -12.99 1.24 7.55
C GLY A 114 -13.96 0.47 6.65
N HIS A 115 -14.67 1.21 5.81
CA HIS A 115 -15.64 0.64 4.88
C HIS A 115 -14.91 -0.04 3.73
N TYR A 116 -15.22 -1.31 3.45
CA TYR A 116 -14.64 -2.05 2.32
C TYR A 116 -14.86 -1.33 0.96
N THR A 117 -15.93 -0.55 0.86
CA THR A 117 -16.29 0.24 -0.31
C THR A 117 -15.28 1.33 -0.61
N TRP A 118 -14.59 1.90 0.39
CA TRP A 118 -13.60 2.94 0.19
C TRP A 118 -12.40 2.45 -0.63
N ASP A 119 -11.91 1.24 -0.37
CA ASP A 119 -10.86 0.63 -1.18
C ASP A 119 -11.34 0.36 -2.62
N LEU A 120 -12.57 -0.11 -2.79
CA LEU A 120 -13.14 -0.37 -4.12
C LEU A 120 -13.34 0.93 -4.92
N GLN A 121 -13.86 1.97 -4.27
CA GLN A 121 -13.99 3.31 -4.83
C GLN A 121 -12.63 3.89 -5.21
N ARG A 122 -11.66 3.79 -4.28
CA ARG A 122 -10.32 4.34 -4.47
C ARG A 122 -9.60 3.66 -5.63
N PHE A 123 -9.60 2.34 -5.63
CA PHE A 123 -9.00 1.56 -6.70
C PHE A 123 -9.65 1.85 -8.05
N THR A 124 -10.98 1.83 -8.14
CA THR A 124 -11.69 2.00 -9.42
C THR A 124 -11.53 3.41 -9.99
N ALA A 125 -11.50 4.45 -9.15
CA ALA A 125 -11.14 5.79 -9.59
C ALA A 125 -9.69 5.85 -10.11
N SER A 126 -8.75 5.16 -9.46
CA SER A 126 -7.37 5.05 -9.92
C SER A 126 -7.28 4.35 -11.29
N LEU A 127 -8.06 3.30 -11.51
CA LEU A 127 -8.12 2.56 -12.77
C LEU A 127 -8.70 3.43 -13.90
N ALA A 128 -9.73 4.23 -13.60
CA ALA A 128 -10.28 5.20 -14.55
C ALA A 128 -9.25 6.28 -14.93
N LEU A 129 -8.45 6.77 -13.98
CA LEU A 129 -7.34 7.71 -14.26
C LEU A 129 -6.25 7.07 -15.12
N MET A 130 -5.90 5.80 -14.87
CA MET A 130 -4.94 5.04 -15.69
C MET A 130 -5.43 4.87 -17.12
N ALA A 131 -6.68 4.47 -17.29
CA ALA A 131 -7.30 4.31 -18.60
C ALA A 131 -7.39 5.65 -19.35
N TRP A 132 -7.70 6.74 -18.66
CA TRP A 132 -7.69 8.09 -19.22
C TRP A 132 -6.30 8.49 -19.74
N ARG A 133 -5.22 8.18 -19.00
CA ARG A 133 -3.83 8.43 -19.46
C ARG A 133 -3.47 7.67 -20.73
N LYS A 134 -4.15 6.55 -21.01
CA LYS A 134 -4.00 5.74 -22.22
C LYS A 134 -4.98 6.11 -23.34
N ALA A 135 -5.75 7.18 -23.16
CA ALA A 135 -6.78 7.64 -24.09
C ALA A 135 -7.83 6.56 -24.42
N LEU A 136 -8.10 5.64 -23.48
CA LEU A 136 -9.13 4.63 -23.65
C LEU A 136 -10.53 5.27 -23.60
N PRO A 137 -11.47 4.83 -24.45
CA PRO A 137 -12.83 5.34 -24.43
C PRO A 137 -13.55 4.91 -23.14
N GLU A 138 -14.50 5.72 -22.69
CA GLU A 138 -15.27 5.48 -21.46
C GLU A 138 -15.90 4.09 -21.40
N LYS A 139 -16.35 3.56 -22.55
CA LYS A 139 -16.90 2.20 -22.65
C LYS A 139 -15.93 1.13 -22.14
N ASP A 140 -14.66 1.25 -22.48
CA ASP A 140 -13.64 0.28 -22.07
C ASP A 140 -13.30 0.48 -20.58
N VAL A 141 -13.29 1.72 -20.10
CA VAL A 141 -13.15 2.03 -18.66
C VAL A 141 -14.26 1.38 -17.84
N ARG A 142 -15.52 1.53 -18.28
CA ARG A 142 -16.69 0.89 -17.65
C ARG A 142 -16.58 -0.63 -17.66
N ALA A 143 -16.12 -1.21 -18.78
CA ALA A 143 -15.92 -2.65 -18.88
C ALA A 143 -14.85 -3.16 -17.90
N MET A 144 -13.71 -2.47 -17.80
CA MET A 144 -12.61 -2.79 -16.88
C MET A 144 -13.03 -2.66 -15.41
N VAL A 145 -13.61 -1.52 -15.01
CA VAL A 145 -14.11 -1.31 -13.63
C VAL A 145 -15.16 -2.35 -13.27
N GLY A 146 -16.11 -2.60 -14.16
CA GLY A 146 -17.11 -3.63 -13.95
C GLY A 146 -16.51 -5.03 -13.83
N ARG A 147 -15.43 -5.33 -14.56
CA ARG A 147 -14.75 -6.64 -14.49
C ARG A 147 -13.96 -6.81 -13.20
N TYR A 148 -13.28 -5.76 -12.72
CA TYR A 148 -12.69 -5.73 -11.38
C TYR A 148 -13.72 -6.01 -10.28
N LEU A 149 -14.83 -5.27 -10.26
CA LEU A 149 -15.86 -5.42 -9.23
C LEU A 149 -16.55 -6.79 -9.28
N ARG A 150 -16.76 -7.35 -10.48
CA ARG A 150 -17.27 -8.72 -10.62
C ARG A 150 -16.27 -9.77 -10.13
N GLY A 151 -14.98 -9.59 -10.40
CA GLY A 151 -13.91 -10.44 -9.87
C GLY A 151 -13.90 -10.43 -8.33
N TYR A 152 -13.99 -9.24 -7.73
CA TYR A 152 -14.11 -9.07 -6.28
C TYR A 152 -15.32 -9.83 -5.72
N LEU A 153 -16.53 -9.59 -6.24
CA LEU A 153 -17.75 -10.22 -5.74
C LEU A 153 -17.79 -11.73 -5.97
N ALA A 154 -17.20 -12.21 -7.06
CA ALA A 154 -17.07 -13.64 -7.35
C ALA A 154 -16.17 -14.32 -6.31
N GLN A 155 -15.05 -13.68 -5.96
CA GLN A 155 -14.14 -14.21 -4.94
C GLN A 155 -14.75 -14.14 -3.53
N VAL A 156 -15.45 -13.06 -3.16
CA VAL A 156 -16.24 -13.01 -1.91
C VAL A 156 -17.26 -14.15 -1.85
N SER A 157 -17.95 -14.42 -2.98
CA SER A 157 -18.91 -15.53 -3.03
C SER A 157 -18.24 -16.90 -2.90
N HIS A 158 -17.03 -17.05 -3.44
CA HIS A 158 -16.26 -18.26 -3.33
C HIS A 158 -15.92 -18.57 -1.87
N TYR A 159 -15.47 -17.59 -1.09
CA TYR A 159 -15.20 -17.75 0.35
C TYR A 159 -16.44 -18.16 1.16
N ILE A 160 -17.62 -17.69 0.80
CA ILE A 160 -18.87 -18.09 1.48
C ILE A 160 -19.21 -19.57 1.22
N THR A 161 -18.91 -20.06 0.02
CA THR A 161 -19.29 -21.41 -0.41
C THR A 161 -18.22 -22.47 -0.18
N SER A 162 -16.97 -22.06 0.00
CA SER A 162 -15.85 -22.95 0.26
C SER A 162 -15.88 -23.36 1.73
N GLU A 163 -15.96 -24.66 2.00
CA GLU A 163 -15.80 -25.22 3.35
C GLU A 163 -14.32 -25.45 3.71
N THR A 164 -13.42 -25.33 2.74
CA THR A 164 -11.98 -25.35 2.95
C THR A 164 -11.48 -23.93 3.13
N ASP A 165 -10.63 -23.72 4.14
CA ASP A 165 -9.76 -22.55 4.32
C ASP A 165 -8.72 -22.50 3.19
N ASP A 166 -9.18 -22.57 1.94
CA ASP A 166 -8.34 -22.46 0.77
C ASP A 166 -7.86 -21.01 0.71
N ASP A 167 -6.62 -20.82 1.16
CA ASP A 167 -5.86 -19.58 1.03
C ASP A 167 -5.69 -19.28 -0.46
N PHE A 168 -6.72 -18.67 -1.04
CA PHE A 168 -6.70 -18.29 -2.45
C PHE A 168 -5.52 -17.35 -2.69
N GLY A 169 -4.67 -17.70 -3.65
CA GLY A 169 -3.60 -16.85 -4.14
C GLY A 169 -3.53 -16.86 -5.66
N LEU A 170 -2.96 -15.82 -6.24
CA LEU A 170 -2.66 -15.76 -7.67
C LEU A 170 -1.25 -16.27 -7.90
N TYR A 171 -1.14 -17.50 -8.41
CA TYR A 171 0.09 -18.26 -8.60
C TYR A 171 0.31 -18.58 -10.08
N LEU A 172 1.48 -19.14 -10.41
CA LEU A 172 1.86 -19.52 -11.78
C LEU A 172 0.93 -20.55 -12.44
N ASP A 173 0.21 -21.36 -11.66
CA ASP A 173 -0.65 -22.45 -12.13
C ASP A 173 -2.13 -22.04 -12.30
N ASN A 174 -2.52 -20.87 -11.79
CA ASN A 174 -3.91 -20.39 -11.84
C ASN A 174 -4.06 -18.95 -12.37
N THR A 175 -2.97 -18.35 -12.84
CA THR A 175 -2.96 -17.03 -13.50
C THR A 175 -2.72 -17.18 -15.00
N GLU A 176 -3.15 -16.17 -15.76
CA GLU A 176 -2.94 -16.08 -17.19
C GLU A 176 -2.63 -14.64 -17.62
N GLY A 177 -2.15 -14.49 -18.86
CA GLY A 177 -1.87 -13.19 -19.46
C GLY A 177 -0.80 -12.40 -18.69
N PRO A 178 -0.96 -11.06 -18.56
CA PRO A 178 0.10 -10.24 -18.00
C PRO A 178 0.48 -10.54 -16.54
N VAL A 179 -0.46 -11.03 -15.72
CA VAL A 179 -0.16 -11.44 -14.33
C VAL A 179 0.76 -12.67 -14.33
N TRP A 180 0.47 -13.65 -15.19
CA TRP A 180 1.33 -14.82 -15.36
C TRP A 180 2.71 -14.42 -15.88
N ASP A 181 2.79 -13.52 -16.86
CA ASP A 181 4.06 -13.00 -17.38
C ASP A 181 4.87 -12.31 -16.27
N LEU A 182 4.22 -11.58 -15.37
CA LEU A 182 4.85 -10.93 -14.23
C LEU A 182 5.44 -11.95 -13.24
N LEU A 183 4.68 -13.00 -12.90
CA LEU A 183 5.16 -14.10 -12.07
C LEU A 183 6.34 -14.85 -12.72
N GLN A 184 6.33 -15.01 -14.04
CA GLN A 184 7.45 -15.59 -14.78
C GLN A 184 8.69 -14.68 -14.72
N LYS A 185 8.52 -13.35 -14.86
CA LYS A 185 9.60 -12.38 -14.66
C LYS A 185 10.16 -12.46 -13.24
N ALA A 186 9.30 -12.55 -12.21
CA ALA A 186 9.68 -12.70 -10.81
C ALA A 186 10.48 -14.00 -10.57
N ARG A 187 10.08 -15.10 -11.20
CA ARG A 187 10.78 -16.39 -11.11
C ARG A 187 12.21 -16.37 -11.62
N LEU A 188 12.54 -15.45 -12.52
CA LEU A 188 13.89 -15.27 -13.06
C LEU A 188 14.77 -14.34 -12.21
N LYS A 189 14.21 -13.71 -11.16
CA LYS A 189 14.98 -12.90 -10.21
C LYS A 189 15.76 -13.80 -9.25
N SER A 190 16.80 -13.24 -8.64
CA SER A 190 17.59 -13.94 -7.63
C SER A 190 18.10 -12.98 -6.56
N ARG A 191 18.25 -13.52 -5.35
CA ARG A 191 18.88 -12.83 -4.22
C ARG A 191 20.29 -12.36 -4.54
N ILE A 192 21.08 -13.19 -5.23
CA ILE A 192 22.44 -12.85 -5.66
C ILE A 192 22.44 -11.59 -6.52
N ALA A 193 21.60 -11.54 -7.55
CA ALA A 193 21.53 -10.38 -8.44
C ALA A 193 21.05 -9.12 -7.69
N MET A 194 20.11 -9.26 -6.74
CA MET A 194 19.69 -8.15 -5.88
C MET A 194 20.85 -7.65 -5.00
N LEU A 195 21.56 -8.57 -4.32
CA LEU A 195 22.68 -8.25 -3.46
C LEU A 195 23.81 -7.59 -4.25
N ASP A 196 24.21 -8.13 -5.41
CA ASP A 196 25.29 -7.56 -6.23
C ASP A 196 25.01 -6.14 -6.70
N LYS A 197 23.73 -5.83 -6.94
CA LYS A 197 23.27 -4.47 -7.26
C LYS A 197 23.34 -3.54 -6.05
N ALA A 198 23.02 -4.02 -4.85
CA ALA A 198 22.90 -3.21 -3.65
C ALA A 198 24.20 -3.12 -2.82
N THR A 199 25.08 -4.11 -2.91
CA THR A 199 26.25 -4.32 -2.03
C THR A 199 27.52 -4.63 -2.82
N SER A 200 28.68 -4.36 -2.20
CA SER A 200 29.99 -4.84 -2.62
C SER A 200 30.51 -5.84 -1.60
N ALA A 201 31.21 -6.87 -2.05
CA ALA A 201 31.93 -7.79 -1.17
C ALA A 201 33.35 -7.24 -0.94
N GLU A 202 33.63 -6.80 0.28
CA GLU A 202 34.92 -6.24 0.69
C GLU A 202 35.48 -7.08 1.84
N THR A 203 36.71 -7.57 1.70
CA THR A 203 37.41 -8.34 2.75
C THR A 203 36.62 -9.54 3.31
N GLY A 204 35.76 -10.18 2.50
CA GLY A 204 34.98 -11.36 2.91
C GLY A 204 33.62 -11.06 3.57
N VAL A 205 33.16 -9.81 3.57
CA VAL A 205 31.80 -9.42 4.01
C VAL A 205 31.14 -8.51 2.98
N ARG A 206 29.81 -8.51 2.89
CA ARG A 206 29.06 -7.55 2.07
C ARG A 206 28.84 -6.25 2.85
N LEU A 207 28.97 -5.12 2.15
CA LEU A 207 28.67 -3.78 2.62
C LEU A 207 27.79 -3.08 1.58
N PHE A 208 26.91 -2.17 2.01
CA PHE A 208 26.10 -1.43 1.04
C PHE A 208 26.98 -0.56 0.14
N ARG A 209 26.66 -0.54 -1.16
CA ARG A 209 27.30 0.38 -2.09
C ARG A 209 26.90 1.81 -1.77
N GLU A 210 27.80 2.75 -2.00
CA GLU A 210 27.45 4.16 -2.02
C GLU A 210 26.60 4.48 -3.27
N GLY A 211 25.56 5.29 -3.10
CA GLY A 211 24.63 5.60 -4.18
C GLY A 211 23.71 6.77 -3.85
N SER A 212 22.99 7.26 -4.87
CA SER A 212 22.02 8.34 -4.70
C SER A 212 20.95 7.94 -3.69
N GLY A 213 20.84 8.70 -2.60
CA GLY A 213 19.85 8.45 -1.54
C GLY A 213 20.29 7.46 -0.47
N MET A 214 21.53 6.96 -0.49
CA MET A 214 22.14 6.21 0.62
C MET A 214 23.10 7.12 1.39
N ARG A 215 23.05 7.06 2.71
CA ARG A 215 23.97 7.79 3.59
C ARG A 215 24.54 6.88 4.68
N HIS A 216 25.83 7.06 4.96
CA HIS A 216 26.46 6.43 6.11
C HIS A 216 25.94 7.02 7.42
N LEU A 217 25.77 6.16 8.41
CA LEU A 217 25.30 6.57 9.74
C LEU A 217 26.47 7.03 10.60
N GLY A 218 26.28 8.13 11.35
CA GLY A 218 27.21 8.51 12.39
C GLY A 218 27.20 7.50 13.55
N ARG A 219 28.29 7.45 14.35
CA ARG A 219 28.41 6.48 15.47
C ARG A 219 27.23 6.48 16.45
N SER A 220 26.70 7.66 16.76
CA SER A 220 25.57 7.80 17.69
C SER A 220 24.29 7.22 17.09
N GLU A 221 23.99 7.57 15.85
CA GLU A 221 22.83 7.09 15.11
C GLU A 221 22.90 5.58 14.88
N ARG A 222 24.05 5.06 14.44
CA ARG A 222 24.26 3.62 14.26
C ARG A 222 23.93 2.82 15.53
N ARG A 223 24.39 3.27 16.70
CA ARG A 223 24.06 2.63 17.99
C ARG A 223 22.56 2.60 18.29
N LYS A 224 21.83 3.65 17.92
CA LYS A 224 20.37 3.68 18.08
C LYS A 224 19.70 2.64 17.18
N ILE A 225 20.15 2.53 15.93
CA ILE A 225 19.58 1.57 14.98
C ILE A 225 19.97 0.14 15.35
N ASP A 226 21.18 -0.11 15.84
CA ASP A 226 21.56 -1.44 16.36
C ASP A 226 20.68 -1.84 17.57
N ALA A 227 20.38 -0.90 18.48
CA ALA A 227 19.48 -1.14 19.61
C ALA A 227 18.03 -1.37 19.16
N ALA A 228 17.55 -0.59 18.18
CA ALA A 228 16.22 -0.77 17.60
C ALA A 228 16.10 -2.11 16.85
N PHE A 229 17.15 -2.54 16.17
CA PHE A 229 17.21 -3.85 15.52
C PHE A 229 17.08 -4.98 16.55
N ALA A 230 17.76 -4.89 17.69
CA ALA A 230 17.59 -5.87 18.76
C ALA A 230 16.15 -5.91 19.30
N GLY A 231 15.50 -4.75 19.46
CA GLY A 231 14.08 -4.66 19.84
C GLY A 231 13.14 -5.26 18.78
N TYR A 232 13.47 -5.09 17.50
CA TYR A 232 12.69 -5.65 16.38
C TYR A 232 12.59 -7.18 16.46
N LEU A 233 13.68 -7.87 16.80
CA LEU A 233 13.70 -9.33 16.86
C LEU A 233 12.64 -9.89 17.82
N GLU A 234 12.27 -9.14 18.86
CA GLU A 234 11.22 -9.54 19.81
C GLU A 234 9.80 -9.37 19.29
N THR A 235 9.61 -8.69 18.17
CA THR A 235 8.29 -8.42 17.54
C THR A 235 7.98 -9.33 16.34
N ILE A 236 8.96 -10.12 15.90
CA ILE A 236 8.76 -11.19 14.93
C ILE A 236 7.99 -12.31 15.65
N PRO A 237 6.92 -12.88 15.05
CA PRO A 237 6.18 -13.99 15.65
C PRO A 237 7.13 -15.15 15.94
N GLU A 238 7.00 -15.77 17.11
CA GLU A 238 7.89 -16.86 17.53
C GLU A 238 7.90 -18.01 16.52
N SER A 239 6.75 -18.32 15.90
CA SER A 239 6.59 -19.33 14.84
C SER A 239 7.35 -19.02 13.55
N LYS A 240 7.64 -17.74 13.27
CA LYS A 240 8.34 -17.29 12.05
C LYS A 240 9.80 -16.94 12.28
N ARG A 241 10.22 -16.77 13.54
CA ARG A 241 11.59 -16.40 13.89
C ARG A 241 12.56 -17.49 13.43
N ILE A 242 13.60 -17.09 12.71
CA ILE A 242 14.59 -18.03 12.17
C ILE A 242 15.57 -18.37 13.30
N ASP A 243 15.40 -19.56 13.89
CA ASP A 243 16.30 -20.07 14.94
C ASP A 243 17.64 -20.53 14.35
N ARG A 244 18.47 -19.57 13.98
CA ARG A 244 19.86 -19.78 13.57
C ARG A 244 20.74 -18.72 14.19
N ARG A 245 21.74 -19.19 14.94
CA ARG A 245 22.69 -18.35 15.69
C ARG A 245 23.28 -17.18 14.90
N LEU A 246 23.49 -17.33 13.59
CA LEU A 246 24.16 -16.31 12.76
C LEU A 246 23.19 -15.40 12.00
N PHE A 247 21.94 -15.80 11.75
CA PHE A 247 21.05 -15.15 10.76
C PHE A 247 20.74 -13.67 11.07
N TYR A 248 20.82 -13.26 12.32
CA TYR A 248 20.54 -11.89 12.73
C TYR A 248 21.82 -11.06 12.99
N ASP A 249 22.99 -11.57 12.60
CA ASP A 249 24.23 -10.79 12.67
C ASP A 249 24.15 -9.61 11.69
N VAL A 250 24.08 -8.39 12.24
CA VAL A 250 24.13 -7.17 11.45
C VAL A 250 25.51 -7.01 10.81
N ARG A 251 25.55 -6.94 9.47
CA ARG A 251 26.76 -6.70 8.68
C ARG A 251 26.95 -5.23 8.39
N ASP A 252 25.91 -4.55 7.94
CA ASP A 252 25.97 -3.12 7.61
C ASP A 252 24.62 -2.42 7.76
N ILE A 253 24.64 -1.11 7.97
CA ILE A 253 23.44 -0.27 8.05
C ILE A 253 23.69 1.07 7.36
N VAL A 254 22.79 1.42 6.44
CA VAL A 254 22.76 2.72 5.79
C VAL A 254 21.42 3.41 5.98
N GLY A 255 21.46 4.75 6.11
CA GLY A 255 20.26 5.57 6.04
C GLY A 255 19.82 5.75 4.59
N LYS A 256 18.50 5.81 4.38
CA LYS A 256 17.90 6.00 3.06
C LYS A 256 17.13 7.32 3.01
N SER A 257 17.28 8.04 1.91
CA SER A 257 16.61 9.30 1.60
C SER A 257 15.99 9.23 0.21
N GLY A 258 14.91 9.98 -0.03
CA GLY A 258 14.30 10.09 -1.38
C GLY A 258 13.21 9.07 -1.71
N PHE A 259 12.32 8.78 -0.76
CA PHE A 259 11.20 7.85 -0.96
C PHE A 259 10.17 8.30 -2.01
N GLY A 260 9.26 7.36 -2.34
CA GLY A 260 8.11 7.57 -3.23
C GLY A 260 7.15 8.65 -2.75
N ILE A 261 6.02 8.80 -3.44
CA ILE A 261 5.04 9.84 -3.12
C ILE A 261 4.45 9.63 -1.71
N GLY A 262 4.21 8.39 -1.28
CA GLY A 262 3.60 8.05 0.02
C GLY A 262 4.47 8.42 1.22
N SER A 263 5.80 8.22 1.14
CA SER A 263 6.67 8.24 2.33
C SER A 263 7.70 9.38 2.35
N ALA A 264 7.41 10.48 1.67
CA ALA A 264 8.30 11.64 1.66
C ALA A 264 8.48 12.22 3.08
N GLY A 265 9.71 12.55 3.44
CA GLY A 265 10.07 13.11 4.75
C GLY A 265 10.19 12.09 5.88
N LEU A 266 9.83 10.82 5.65
CA LEU A 266 9.99 9.76 6.66
C LEU A 266 11.42 9.18 6.63
N PRO A 267 12.11 9.12 7.79
CA PRO A 267 13.36 8.40 7.93
C PRO A 267 13.20 6.91 7.64
N ALA A 268 14.24 6.33 7.06
CA ALA A 268 14.33 4.89 6.90
C ALA A 268 15.78 4.44 6.79
N TYR A 269 15.99 3.15 6.99
CA TYR A 269 17.28 2.48 6.99
C TYR A 269 17.18 1.19 6.20
N ASN A 270 18.29 0.78 5.60
CA ASN A 270 18.48 -0.59 5.15
C ASN A 270 19.48 -1.26 6.09
N VAL A 271 19.13 -2.43 6.60
CA VAL A 271 19.97 -3.26 7.48
C VAL A 271 20.34 -4.52 6.69
N LEU A 272 21.63 -4.75 6.50
CA LEU A 272 22.14 -5.97 5.91
C LEU A 272 22.44 -6.95 7.04
N VAL A 273 21.79 -8.11 7.02
CA VAL A 273 22.02 -9.18 7.99
C VAL A 273 22.55 -10.42 7.29
N GLU A 274 23.31 -11.22 8.02
CA GLU A 274 23.78 -12.52 7.56
C GLU A 274 22.62 -13.42 7.11
N GLY A 275 22.85 -14.22 6.08
CA GLY A 275 21.86 -15.20 5.65
C GLY A 275 21.73 -16.45 6.55
N PHE A 276 21.08 -17.46 5.98
CA PHE A 276 20.99 -18.83 6.50
C PHE A 276 22.35 -19.51 6.74
N ASN A 277 23.41 -19.10 6.04
CA ASN A 277 24.77 -19.62 6.17
C ASN A 277 25.81 -18.56 5.80
N GLN A 278 27.09 -18.88 5.99
CA GLN A 278 28.22 -17.96 5.76
C GLN A 278 28.57 -17.66 4.29
N SER A 279 27.75 -18.12 3.34
CA SER A 279 27.89 -17.71 1.94
C SER A 279 27.42 -16.27 1.76
N LEU A 280 28.17 -15.47 1.02
CA LEU A 280 27.77 -14.09 0.73
C LEU A 280 26.52 -13.99 -0.17
N ASP A 281 26.10 -15.10 -0.78
CA ASP A 281 25.00 -15.13 -1.76
C ASP A 281 23.61 -15.20 -1.13
N ASN A 282 23.56 -15.31 0.21
CA ASN A 282 22.32 -15.53 0.94
C ASN A 282 22.01 -14.49 2.02
N ASP A 283 22.80 -13.42 2.11
CA ASP A 283 22.52 -12.28 2.98
C ASP A 283 21.11 -11.69 2.72
N VAL A 284 20.56 -11.10 3.77
CA VAL A 284 19.20 -10.55 3.76
C VAL A 284 19.28 -9.04 3.94
N VAL A 285 18.55 -8.32 3.11
CA VAL A 285 18.40 -6.87 3.22
C VAL A 285 17.04 -6.58 3.84
N LEU A 286 17.05 -6.01 5.04
CA LEU A 286 15.85 -5.56 5.71
C LEU A 286 15.66 -4.07 5.47
N SER A 287 14.44 -3.64 5.17
CA SER A 287 14.02 -2.25 5.26
C SER A 287 13.53 -1.99 6.68
N MET A 288 13.96 -0.89 7.29
CA MET A 288 13.45 -0.38 8.55
C MET A 288 12.95 1.04 8.31
N LYS A 289 11.64 1.20 8.17
CA LYS A 289 10.99 2.44 7.70
C LYS A 289 10.08 3.00 8.78
N GLN A 290 10.15 4.31 9.02
CA GLN A 290 9.22 4.95 9.95
C GLN A 290 7.79 4.77 9.45
N ALA A 291 6.90 4.29 10.33
CA ALA A 291 5.50 4.09 9.98
C ALA A 291 4.78 5.43 9.75
N ASN A 292 3.86 5.44 8.78
CA ASN A 292 3.03 6.61 8.49
C ASN A 292 1.75 6.63 9.33
N VAL A 293 1.18 7.81 9.51
CA VAL A 293 -0.18 7.97 10.01
C VAL A 293 -1.15 7.83 8.84
N PRO A 294 -2.09 6.86 8.84
CA PRO A 294 -2.96 6.62 7.72
C PRO A 294 -3.88 7.80 7.47
N ALA A 295 -4.11 8.10 6.20
CA ALA A 295 -4.99 9.12 5.74
C ALA A 295 -6.41 8.95 6.32
N VAL A 296 -6.93 7.72 6.30
CA VAL A 296 -8.28 7.39 6.78
C VAL A 296 -8.46 7.65 8.27
N SER A 297 -7.42 7.47 9.08
CA SER A 297 -7.49 7.69 10.53
C SER A 297 -7.99 9.10 10.88
N ARG A 298 -7.73 10.09 10.00
CA ARG A 298 -8.15 11.47 10.20
C ARG A 298 -9.66 11.69 10.16
N PHE A 299 -10.40 10.74 9.59
CA PHE A 299 -11.80 10.88 9.24
C PHE A 299 -12.71 9.85 9.91
N VAL A 300 -12.15 8.98 10.74
CA VAL A 300 -12.89 7.94 11.49
C VAL A 300 -12.57 8.03 12.98
N ASP A 301 -13.39 7.38 13.81
CA ASP A 301 -13.07 7.20 15.23
C ASP A 301 -11.83 6.31 15.39
N ARG A 302 -10.80 6.86 16.05
CA ARG A 302 -9.52 6.20 16.24
C ARG A 302 -9.41 5.47 17.58
N SER A 303 -10.33 5.72 18.51
CA SER A 303 -10.22 5.29 19.91
C SER A 303 -9.97 3.78 20.07
N LYS A 304 -10.68 2.96 19.29
CA LYS A 304 -10.52 1.50 19.29
C LYS A 304 -9.15 1.06 18.75
N VAL A 305 -8.65 1.71 17.71
CA VAL A 305 -7.36 1.36 17.08
C VAL A 305 -6.18 1.87 17.91
N GLU A 306 -6.25 3.12 18.38
CA GLU A 306 -5.22 3.75 19.22
C GLU A 306 -5.06 3.05 20.59
N SER A 307 -6.12 2.43 21.11
CA SER A 307 -6.03 1.61 22.33
C SER A 307 -5.53 0.18 22.09
N TYR A 308 -5.55 -0.29 20.85
CA TYR A 308 -5.11 -1.64 20.48
C TYR A 308 -3.62 -1.72 20.17
N PHE A 309 -3.06 -0.67 19.55
CA PHE A 309 -1.68 -0.66 19.08
C PHE A 309 -0.80 0.32 19.85
N ASP A 310 0.45 -0.08 20.10
CA ASP A 310 1.42 0.77 20.81
C ASP A 310 1.85 1.99 19.98
N ASN A 311 1.91 1.82 18.66
CA ASN A 311 2.31 2.83 17.70
C ASN A 311 1.91 2.41 16.28
N GLU A 312 2.09 3.33 15.33
CA GLU A 312 1.76 3.13 13.92
C GLU A 312 2.49 1.94 13.26
N ALA A 313 3.72 1.60 13.69
CA ALA A 313 4.45 0.47 13.14
C ALA A 313 3.92 -0.87 13.65
N HIS A 314 3.54 -0.93 14.93
CA HIS A 314 2.83 -2.09 15.48
C HIS A 314 1.53 -2.33 14.68
N ARG A 315 0.74 -1.26 14.43
CA ARG A 315 -0.44 -1.38 13.58
C ARG A 315 -0.09 -1.93 12.20
N THR A 316 0.82 -1.28 11.46
CA THR A 316 1.13 -1.67 10.08
C THR A 316 1.61 -3.13 9.98
N ALA A 317 2.47 -3.57 10.89
CA ALA A 317 2.93 -4.97 10.90
C ALA A 317 1.79 -5.96 11.15
N VAL A 318 0.91 -5.68 12.12
CA VAL A 318 -0.22 -6.58 12.47
C VAL A 318 -1.31 -6.54 11.41
N SER A 319 -1.64 -5.36 10.86
CA SER A 319 -2.63 -5.22 9.81
C SER A 319 -2.18 -5.89 8.52
N GLN A 320 -0.89 -5.83 8.18
CA GLN A 320 -0.35 -6.56 7.04
C GLN A 320 -0.45 -8.07 7.24
N ARG A 321 -0.13 -8.61 8.43
CA ARG A 321 -0.36 -10.03 8.76
C ARG A 321 -1.83 -10.42 8.66
N ALA A 322 -2.75 -9.54 9.09
CA ALA A 322 -4.18 -9.78 8.98
C ALA A 322 -4.70 -9.78 7.53
N LEU A 323 -4.16 -8.93 6.67
CA LEU A 323 -4.63 -8.72 5.30
C LEU A 323 -3.96 -9.64 4.27
N GLN A 324 -2.83 -10.26 4.59
CA GLN A 324 -2.02 -10.99 3.62
C GLN A 324 -1.71 -12.40 4.12
N SER A 325 -2.41 -13.40 3.58
CA SER A 325 -2.07 -14.81 3.80
C SER A 325 -0.60 -15.06 3.46
N HIS A 326 0.16 -15.61 4.41
CA HIS A 326 1.59 -15.93 4.28
C HIS A 326 2.51 -14.70 4.07
N THR A 327 2.46 -13.72 4.98
CA THR A 327 3.40 -12.58 5.00
C THR A 327 4.87 -13.00 5.06
N ASP A 328 5.74 -12.06 4.72
CA ASP A 328 7.18 -12.15 4.98
C ASP A 328 7.44 -12.59 6.44
N PRO A 329 8.17 -13.71 6.67
CA PRO A 329 8.48 -14.19 8.02
C PRO A 329 9.33 -13.20 8.84
N LEU A 330 9.98 -12.23 8.18
CA LEU A 330 10.78 -11.19 8.81
C LEU A 330 10.01 -9.89 9.05
N LEU A 331 8.72 -9.84 8.72
CA LEU A 331 7.87 -8.70 9.04
C LEU A 331 7.76 -8.53 10.55
N GLY A 332 8.07 -7.35 11.05
CA GLY A 332 7.98 -6.94 12.45
C GLY A 332 8.02 -5.43 12.60
N TRP A 333 8.24 -4.96 13.83
CA TRP A 333 8.30 -3.54 14.12
C TRP A 333 9.28 -3.23 15.26
N THR A 334 9.67 -1.97 15.40
CA THR A 334 10.52 -1.52 16.51
C THR A 334 10.26 -0.04 16.79
N THR A 335 11.00 0.53 17.74
CA THR A 335 10.96 1.96 18.01
C THR A 335 12.36 2.56 17.98
N VAL A 336 12.48 3.77 17.44
CA VAL A 336 13.67 4.61 17.52
C VAL A 336 13.26 5.93 18.15
N ASP A 337 13.83 6.26 19.31
CA ASP A 337 13.49 7.47 20.08
C ASP A 337 11.97 7.61 20.34
N GLY A 338 11.26 6.50 20.56
CA GLY A 338 9.82 6.46 20.81
C GLY A 338 8.93 6.50 19.56
N ILE A 339 9.51 6.56 18.36
CA ILE A 339 8.79 6.55 17.08
C ILE A 339 8.81 5.14 16.50
N GLY A 340 7.67 4.65 16.03
CA GLY A 340 7.52 3.30 15.44
C GLY A 340 8.15 3.17 14.04
N TYR A 341 8.86 2.06 13.81
CA TYR A 341 9.43 1.65 12.52
C TYR A 341 8.98 0.24 12.16
N VAL A 342 8.49 0.06 10.94
CA VAL A 342 8.17 -1.26 10.37
C VAL A 342 9.46 -1.85 9.81
N VAL A 343 9.68 -3.14 10.04
CA VAL A 343 10.83 -3.88 9.54
C VAL A 343 10.35 -5.05 8.70
N SER A 344 10.86 -5.18 7.49
CA SER A 344 10.57 -6.29 6.58
C SER A 344 11.73 -6.55 5.62
N GLU A 345 11.77 -7.73 5.03
CA GLU A 345 12.69 -8.04 3.95
C GLU A 345 12.38 -7.24 2.68
N ILE A 346 13.42 -6.70 2.05
CA ILE A 346 13.36 -6.28 0.66
C ILE A 346 13.42 -7.55 -0.20
N SER A 347 12.25 -7.96 -0.70
CA SER A 347 12.10 -9.21 -1.43
C SER A 347 12.95 -9.20 -2.72
N PRO A 348 13.78 -10.24 -2.95
CA PRO A 348 14.53 -10.35 -4.20
C PRO A 348 13.64 -10.72 -5.39
N TYR A 349 12.39 -11.11 -5.15
CA TYR A 349 11.43 -11.54 -6.16
C TYR A 349 10.39 -10.47 -6.50
N GLU A 350 10.54 -9.26 -5.94
CA GLU A 350 9.60 -8.16 -6.16
C GLU A 350 9.63 -7.66 -7.61
N VAL A 351 8.46 -7.70 -8.24
CA VAL A 351 8.18 -7.10 -9.54
C VAL A 351 6.80 -6.46 -9.49
N ASP A 352 6.74 -5.15 -9.69
CA ASP A 352 5.50 -4.38 -9.74
C ASP A 352 4.79 -4.52 -11.08
N LEU A 353 3.47 -4.41 -11.06
CA LEU A 353 2.66 -4.33 -12.27
C LEU A 353 2.89 -3.00 -13.00
N ASP A 354 3.55 -3.06 -14.16
CA ASP A 354 3.76 -1.89 -15.01
C ASP A 354 2.59 -1.68 -15.99
N TRP A 355 1.67 -0.77 -15.62
CA TRP A 355 0.58 -0.35 -16.49
C TRP A 355 1.06 0.31 -17.79
N GLY A 356 2.28 0.85 -17.84
CA GLY A 356 2.88 1.42 -19.05
C GLY A 356 3.02 0.37 -20.17
N GLU A 357 3.33 -0.88 -19.82
CA GLU A 357 3.48 -1.99 -20.78
C GLU A 357 2.13 -2.58 -21.24
N LEU A 358 1.03 -2.32 -20.51
CA LEU A 358 -0.32 -2.84 -20.81
C LEU A 358 -1.10 -1.89 -21.73
N ASN A 359 -1.17 -2.20 -23.03
CA ASN A 359 -1.82 -1.32 -24.01
C ASN A 359 -3.16 -1.85 -24.53
N GLU A 360 -3.38 -3.17 -24.50
CA GLU A 360 -4.59 -3.78 -25.04
C GLU A 360 -5.73 -3.79 -23.99
N PRO A 361 -6.91 -3.23 -24.29
CA PRO A 361 -8.03 -3.17 -23.35
C PRO A 361 -8.48 -4.53 -22.79
N ASP A 362 -8.42 -5.57 -23.61
CA ASP A 362 -8.77 -6.93 -23.19
C ASP A 362 -7.76 -7.50 -22.17
N ALA A 363 -6.46 -7.22 -22.38
CA ALA A 363 -5.41 -7.60 -21.44
C ALA A 363 -5.55 -6.84 -20.12
N MET A 364 -5.77 -5.52 -20.17
CA MET A 364 -6.05 -4.70 -18.98
C MET A 364 -7.30 -5.18 -18.24
N SER A 365 -8.34 -5.59 -18.97
CA SER A 365 -9.57 -6.15 -18.39
C SER A 365 -9.33 -7.48 -17.69
N SER A 366 -8.53 -8.38 -18.26
CA SER A 366 -8.13 -9.64 -17.61
C SER A 366 -7.33 -9.39 -16.34
N VAL A 367 -6.39 -8.44 -16.37
CA VAL A 367 -5.66 -8.00 -15.17
C VAL A 367 -6.64 -7.46 -14.13
N ALA A 368 -7.54 -6.54 -14.51
CA ALA A 368 -8.52 -5.95 -13.60
C ALA A 368 -9.38 -7.01 -12.88
N GLU A 369 -9.77 -8.10 -13.55
CA GLU A 369 -10.46 -9.22 -12.90
C GLU A 369 -9.63 -9.85 -11.77
N GLN A 370 -8.36 -10.16 -12.05
CA GLN A 370 -7.44 -10.77 -11.11
C GLN A 370 -7.15 -9.84 -9.93
N LEU A 371 -6.98 -8.54 -10.18
CA LEU A 371 -6.85 -7.53 -9.12
C LEU A 371 -8.09 -7.49 -8.21
N GLY A 372 -9.29 -7.61 -8.78
CA GLY A 372 -10.54 -7.67 -8.00
C GLY A 372 -10.57 -8.86 -7.05
N ARG A 373 -10.10 -10.02 -7.52
CA ARG A 373 -9.98 -11.23 -6.69
C ARG A 373 -8.93 -11.06 -5.60
N ALA A 374 -7.77 -10.46 -5.90
CA ALA A 374 -6.75 -10.15 -4.90
C ALA A 374 -7.27 -9.16 -3.84
N THR A 375 -8.02 -8.13 -4.22
CA THR A 375 -8.66 -7.21 -3.26
C THR A 375 -9.65 -7.95 -2.34
N ALA A 376 -10.47 -8.84 -2.91
CA ALA A 376 -11.39 -9.65 -2.11
C ALA A 376 -10.65 -10.57 -1.14
N LYS A 377 -9.52 -11.13 -1.59
CA LYS A 377 -8.65 -11.93 -0.74
C LYS A 377 -8.19 -11.14 0.48
N ILE A 378 -7.64 -9.93 0.29
CA ILE A 378 -7.14 -9.17 1.44
C ILE A 378 -8.26 -8.73 2.39
N HIS A 379 -9.45 -8.37 1.88
CA HIS A 379 -10.58 -8.01 2.74
C HIS A 379 -11.14 -9.21 3.53
N CYS A 380 -11.13 -10.40 2.94
CA CYS A 380 -11.68 -11.61 3.55
C CYS A 380 -10.60 -12.50 4.19
N ALA A 381 -9.35 -12.02 4.25
CA ALA A 381 -8.26 -12.79 4.82
C ALA A 381 -8.50 -13.05 6.31
N SER A 382 -8.21 -14.27 6.74
CA SER A 382 -8.15 -14.65 8.14
C SER A 382 -6.83 -15.39 8.35
N ASP A 383 -5.79 -14.69 8.77
CA ASP A 383 -4.54 -15.34 9.16
C ASP A 383 -4.60 -15.71 10.65
N GLU A 384 -4.35 -16.98 10.97
CA GLU A 384 -4.21 -17.49 12.34
C GLU A 384 -3.06 -16.80 13.09
N ASP A 385 -2.02 -16.34 12.38
CA ASP A 385 -0.88 -15.62 12.94
C ASP A 385 -1.14 -14.10 13.13
N SER A 386 -2.33 -13.61 12.73
CA SER A 386 -2.75 -12.26 13.08
C SER A 386 -3.30 -12.27 14.51
N ASP A 387 -2.47 -11.93 15.50
CA ASP A 387 -2.86 -11.76 16.92
C ASP A 387 -3.94 -10.65 17.14
N GLN A 388 -4.69 -10.26 16.11
CA GLN A 388 -5.66 -9.20 16.11
C GLN A 388 -7.08 -9.71 16.40
N THR A 389 -7.80 -8.98 17.25
CA THR A 389 -9.21 -9.24 17.58
C THR A 389 -10.14 -8.11 17.16
N LEU A 390 -9.63 -7.17 16.34
CA LEU A 390 -10.38 -5.98 15.92
C LEU A 390 -11.52 -6.32 14.97
N VAL A 391 -11.29 -7.30 14.08
CA VAL A 391 -12.28 -7.86 13.15
C VAL A 391 -12.46 -9.35 13.49
N GLY A 392 -13.49 -9.65 14.29
CA GLY A 392 -13.78 -10.99 14.81
C GLY A 392 -14.97 -11.69 14.15
N PHE A 393 -15.32 -11.30 12.93
CA PHE A 393 -16.45 -11.84 12.17
C PHE A 393 -16.01 -12.20 10.75
N GLN A 394 -16.82 -13.01 10.06
CA GLN A 394 -16.60 -13.41 8.67
C GLN A 394 -16.90 -12.24 7.73
N VAL A 395 -15.86 -11.60 7.21
CA VAL A 395 -15.98 -10.40 6.37
C VAL A 395 -16.75 -10.70 5.08
N GLU A 396 -16.53 -11.86 4.47
CA GLU A 396 -17.22 -12.31 3.27
C GLU A 396 -18.74 -12.38 3.47
N LYS A 397 -19.19 -12.83 4.66
CA LYS A 397 -20.61 -12.85 5.04
C LYS A 397 -21.13 -11.44 5.28
N ALA A 398 -20.39 -10.61 6.03
CA ALA A 398 -20.77 -9.23 6.29
C ALA A 398 -20.96 -8.44 4.99
N VAL A 399 -20.04 -8.58 4.02
CA VAL A 399 -20.11 -7.95 2.69
C VAL A 399 -21.32 -8.47 1.91
N ALA A 400 -21.54 -9.79 1.88
CA ALA A 400 -22.68 -10.36 1.18
C ALA A 400 -24.03 -9.93 1.77
N ASP A 401 -24.13 -9.84 3.11
CA ASP A 401 -25.33 -9.42 3.81
C ASP A 401 -25.60 -7.92 3.65
N GLY A 402 -24.55 -7.08 3.59
CA GLY A 402 -24.67 -5.66 3.27
C GLY A 402 -25.20 -5.42 1.85
N LEU A 403 -24.70 -6.19 0.87
CA LEU A 403 -25.11 -6.07 -0.54
C LEU A 403 -26.45 -6.75 -0.85
N GLN A 404 -26.80 -7.82 -0.14
CA GLN A 404 -27.99 -8.64 -0.41
C GLN A 404 -28.09 -9.01 -1.91
N SER A 405 -29.26 -8.85 -2.52
CA SER A 405 -29.49 -9.06 -3.96
C SER A 405 -29.09 -7.86 -4.84
N ARG A 406 -28.47 -6.80 -4.28
CA ARG A 406 -28.18 -5.54 -4.99
C ARG A 406 -26.80 -5.49 -5.67
N ARG A 407 -26.13 -6.62 -5.83
CA ARG A 407 -24.79 -6.72 -6.46
C ARG A 407 -24.66 -5.98 -7.80
N LYS A 408 -25.67 -6.06 -8.68
CA LYS A 408 -25.67 -5.35 -9.98
C LYS A 408 -25.76 -3.84 -9.82
N ALA A 409 -26.58 -3.37 -8.87
CA ALA A 409 -26.72 -1.95 -8.57
C ALA A 409 -25.44 -1.40 -7.94
N PHE A 410 -24.81 -2.16 -7.04
CA PHE A 410 -23.52 -1.82 -6.46
C PHE A 410 -22.43 -1.65 -7.53
N VAL A 411 -22.29 -2.61 -8.45
CA VAL A 411 -21.32 -2.52 -9.55
C VAL A 411 -21.57 -1.27 -10.39
N ALA A 412 -22.83 -0.95 -10.71
CA ALA A 412 -23.17 0.26 -11.46
C ALA A 412 -22.81 1.54 -10.68
N ALA A 413 -23.17 1.61 -9.40
CA ALA A 413 -22.90 2.78 -8.55
C ALA A 413 -21.41 3.06 -8.39
N VAL A 414 -20.60 2.04 -8.09
CA VAL A 414 -19.14 2.20 -7.98
C VAL A 414 -18.51 2.52 -9.34
N THR A 415 -19.07 2.02 -10.45
CA THR A 415 -18.61 2.39 -11.79
C THR A 415 -18.86 3.87 -12.11
N GLU A 416 -20.04 4.40 -11.78
CA GLU A 416 -20.31 5.85 -11.94
C GLU A 416 -19.40 6.68 -11.03
N PHE A 417 -19.25 6.27 -9.76
CA PHE A 417 -18.32 6.91 -8.83
C PHE A 417 -16.92 7.00 -9.43
N ALA A 418 -16.39 5.90 -9.96
CA ALA A 418 -15.04 5.86 -10.52
C ALA A 418 -14.82 6.89 -11.64
N LEU A 419 -15.78 7.02 -12.56
CA LEU A 419 -15.69 7.94 -13.70
C LEU A 419 -15.83 9.40 -13.29
N GLU A 420 -16.80 9.69 -12.43
CA GLU A 420 -17.06 11.03 -11.94
C GLU A 420 -15.92 11.50 -11.02
N TYR A 421 -15.42 10.63 -10.14
CA TYR A 421 -14.34 10.95 -9.21
C TYR A 421 -13.01 11.10 -9.94
N ALA A 422 -12.72 10.28 -10.96
CA ALA A 422 -11.56 10.48 -11.83
C ALA A 422 -11.62 11.84 -12.55
N THR A 423 -12.81 12.31 -12.92
CA THR A 423 -12.99 13.65 -13.50
C THR A 423 -12.72 14.75 -12.46
N GLN A 424 -13.21 14.58 -11.23
CA GLN A 424 -12.91 15.49 -10.11
C GLN A 424 -11.41 15.56 -9.84
N VAL A 425 -10.72 14.43 -9.76
CA VAL A 425 -9.28 14.35 -9.51
C VAL A 425 -8.46 15.06 -10.60
N ARG A 426 -8.87 14.97 -11.86
CA ARG A 426 -8.21 15.71 -12.96
C ARG A 426 -8.34 17.23 -12.79
N ARG A 427 -9.50 17.70 -12.31
CA ARG A 427 -9.70 19.12 -11.97
C ARG A 427 -8.86 19.51 -10.76
N ASP A 428 -8.84 18.66 -9.73
CA ASP A 428 -8.07 18.91 -8.50
C ASP A 428 -6.56 18.95 -8.76
N HIS A 429 -6.06 18.09 -9.64
CA HIS A 429 -4.66 18.12 -10.07
C HIS A 429 -4.29 19.47 -10.69
N ALA A 430 -5.14 20.03 -11.55
CA ALA A 430 -4.89 21.36 -12.12
C ALA A 430 -4.86 22.46 -11.04
N LEU A 431 -5.82 22.44 -10.11
CA LEU A 431 -5.88 23.39 -9.01
C LEU A 431 -4.69 23.25 -8.05
N PHE A 432 -4.26 22.02 -7.76
CA PHE A 432 -3.07 21.71 -6.98
C PHE A 432 -1.80 22.23 -7.65
N VAL A 433 -1.65 22.01 -8.96
CA VAL A 433 -0.49 22.51 -9.73
C VAL A 433 -0.42 24.03 -9.67
N ASP A 434 -1.55 24.72 -9.82
CA ASP A 434 -1.62 26.18 -9.72
C ASP A 434 -1.27 26.65 -8.30
N ALA A 435 -1.84 26.02 -7.26
CA ALA A 435 -1.52 26.32 -5.86
C ALA A 435 -0.04 26.08 -5.53
N PHE A 436 0.56 25.01 -6.05
CA PHE A 436 1.97 24.68 -5.85
C PHE A 436 2.90 25.70 -6.53
N ARG A 437 2.60 26.07 -7.78
CA ARG A 437 3.36 27.09 -8.52
C ARG A 437 3.25 28.48 -7.89
N SER A 438 2.10 28.81 -7.31
CA SER A 438 1.88 30.10 -6.64
C SER A 438 2.35 30.10 -5.18
N GLY A 439 2.93 29.01 -4.67
CA GLY A 439 3.40 28.90 -3.28
C GLY A 439 2.29 28.89 -2.22
N ARG A 440 1.04 28.58 -2.58
CA ARG A 440 -0.11 28.60 -1.67
C ARG A 440 -0.22 27.35 -0.78
N ILE A 441 0.57 26.31 -1.04
CA ILE A 441 0.51 25.00 -0.36
C ILE A 441 1.70 24.76 0.60
N GLY A 442 2.30 25.83 1.13
CA GLY A 442 3.35 25.78 2.15
C GLY A 442 4.74 25.29 1.69
N ILE A 443 4.84 24.66 0.52
CA ILE A 443 6.11 24.26 -0.12
C ILE A 443 6.31 25.04 -1.41
N SER A 444 7.44 25.72 -1.53
CA SER A 444 7.80 26.42 -2.77
C SER A 444 8.12 25.45 -3.90
N SER A 445 7.74 25.77 -5.14
CA SER A 445 8.13 24.98 -6.31
C SER A 445 9.59 25.19 -6.72
N THR A 446 10.26 26.25 -6.26
CA THR A 446 11.65 26.63 -6.60
C THR A 446 12.62 26.37 -5.47
#